data_AF-A0A415MBN2-F1
#
_entry.id   AF-A0A415MBN2-F1
#
_cell.length_a   1.000
_cell.length_b   1.000
_cell.length_c   1.000
_cell.angle_alpha   90.00
_cell.angle_beta   90.00
_cell.angle_gamma   90.00
#
_symmetry.space_group_name_H-M   'P 1'
#
loop_
_entity.id
_entity.type
_entity.pdbx_description
1 polymer ?
#
loop_
_entity_poly.entity_id
_entity_poly.type
_entity_poly.pdbx_seq_one_letter_code
_entity_poly.pdbx_strand_id
1 'polypeptide(L)' 'MNDRMKVLQIIYQHQISVEGNSFCPLNQQEIADLVPCSKLKANQIIRELIDAGYVEMIRSRGRYIVTEKGNIVLEI' A
#
# COMPACT_ATOMS: atom_id res chain seq x y z
N MET A 1 -16.48 -2.42 1.70
CA MET A 1 -15.00 -2.55 1.73
C MET A 1 -14.45 -1.75 2.90
N ASN A 2 -13.63 -2.35 3.77
CA ASN A 2 -13.02 -1.66 4.92
C ASN A 2 -11.77 -0.87 4.50
N ASP A 3 -11.30 0.02 5.35
CA ASP A 3 -10.19 0.92 5.03
C ASP A 3 -8.86 0.18 4.78
N ARG A 4 -8.64 -0.99 5.39
CA ARG A 4 -7.44 -1.82 5.11
C ARG A 4 -7.42 -2.30 3.67
N MET A 5 -8.57 -2.79 3.20
CA MET A 5 -8.70 -3.26 1.82
C MET A 5 -8.57 -2.10 0.82
N LYS A 6 -9.13 -0.93 1.14
CA LYS A 6 -8.96 0.28 0.31
C LYS A 6 -7.50 0.71 0.21
N VAL A 7 -6.77 0.74 1.34
CA VAL A 7 -5.34 1.07 1.33
C VAL A 7 -4.54 0.07 0.49
N LEU A 8 -4.79 -1.24 0.67
CA LEU A 8 -4.11 -2.28 -0.11
C LEU A 8 -4.36 -2.11 -1.62
N GLN A 9 -5.62 -1.85 -2.02
CA GLN A 9 -5.98 -1.58 -3.41
C GLN A 9 -5.33 -0.33 -3.97
N ILE A 10 -5.28 0.77 -3.21
CA ILE A 10 -4.62 2.00 -3.66
C ILE A 10 -3.13 1.77 -3.89
N ILE A 11 -2.46 1.05 -2.99
CA ILE A 11 -1.05 0.69 -3.16
C ILE A 11 -0.88 -0.10 -4.47
N TYR A 12 -1.70 -1.13 -4.69
CA TYR A 12 -1.67 -1.94 -5.91
C TYR A 12 -1.90 -1.10 -7.18
N GLN A 13 -2.98 -0.31 -7.22
CA GLN A 13 -3.41 0.45 -8.40
C GLN A 13 -2.42 1.54 -8.80
N HIS A 14 -1.62 2.03 -7.86
CA HIS A 14 -0.64 3.08 -8.10
C HIS A 14 0.80 2.56 -8.18
N GLN A 15 1.00 1.24 -8.31
CA GLN A 15 2.33 0.71 -8.58
C GLN A 15 2.79 1.14 -9.98
N ILE A 16 4.01 1.67 -10.05
CA ILE A 16 4.69 1.97 -11.30
C ILE A 16 5.90 1.04 -11.45
N SER A 17 6.21 0.67 -12.68
CA SER A 17 7.38 -0.15 -13.00
C SER A 17 8.50 0.74 -13.54
N VAL A 18 9.63 0.79 -12.83
CA VAL A 18 10.84 1.53 -13.23
C VAL A 18 12.00 0.54 -13.23
N GLU A 19 12.66 0.37 -14.39
CA GLU A 19 13.81 -0.53 -14.55
C GLU A 19 13.54 -1.96 -14.03
N GLY A 20 12.33 -2.47 -14.25
CA GLY A 20 11.92 -3.81 -13.80
C GLY A 20 11.51 -3.92 -12.33
N ASN A 21 11.59 -2.84 -11.55
CA ASN A 21 11.11 -2.80 -10.16
C ASN A 21 9.74 -2.13 -10.10
N SER A 22 8.74 -2.83 -9.55
CA SER A 22 7.40 -2.29 -9.34
C SER A 22 7.22 -1.77 -7.92
N PHE A 23 6.74 -0.53 -7.77
CA PHE A 23 6.43 0.04 -6.45
C PHE A 23 5.40 1.16 -6.54
N CYS A 24 4.62 1.32 -5.48
CA CYS A 24 3.74 2.46 -5.28
C CYS A 24 4.56 3.67 -4.76
N PRO A 25 4.57 4.83 -5.45
CA PRO A 25 5.31 6.01 -5.04
C PRO A 25 4.54 6.90 -4.05
N LEU A 26 3.29 6.57 -3.73
CA LEU A 26 2.44 7.40 -2.88
C LEU A 26 2.91 7.40 -1.44
N ASN A 27 2.97 8.59 -0.85
CA ASN A 27 3.22 8.76 0.57
C ASN A 27 1.93 8.58 1.41
N GLN A 28 2.07 8.55 2.74
CA GLN A 28 0.94 8.28 3.65
C GLN A 28 -0.18 9.34 3.59
N GLN A 29 0.14 10.60 3.25
CA GLN A 29 -0.86 11.65 3.10
C GLN A 29 -1.65 11.45 1.81
N GLU A 30 -0.98 11.17 0.69
CA GLU A 30 -1.65 10.90 -0.59
C GLU A 30 -2.57 9.67 -0.49
N ILE A 31 -2.13 8.61 0.20
CA ILE A 31 -2.97 7.44 0.50
C ILE A 31 -4.15 7.83 1.39
N ALA A 32 -3.93 8.66 2.41
CA ALA A 32 -4.98 9.11 3.31
C ALA A 32 -6.07 9.92 2.58
N ASP A 33 -5.67 10.77 1.64
CA ASP A 33 -6.57 11.59 0.83
C ASP A 33 -7.43 10.72 -0.11
N LEU A 34 -6.88 9.63 -0.64
CA LEU A 34 -7.59 8.66 -1.48
C LEU A 34 -8.53 7.71 -0.70
N VAL A 35 -8.27 7.44 0.59
CA VAL A 35 -9.10 6.60 1.49
C VAL A 35 -10.13 7.40 2.32
N PRO A 36 -10.28 8.69 2.03
CA PRO A 36 -10.64 9.76 2.98
C PRO A 36 -10.48 9.42 4.47
N CYS A 37 -9.23 9.31 4.93
CA CYS A 37 -8.92 9.11 6.35
C CYS A 37 -7.80 10.05 6.83
N SER A 38 -7.47 10.03 8.13
CA SER A 38 -6.32 10.81 8.61
C SER A 38 -5.01 10.12 8.21
N LYS A 39 -3.94 10.91 8.00
CA LYS A 39 -2.58 10.38 7.80
C LYS A 39 -2.16 9.40 8.90
N LEU A 40 -2.56 9.66 10.15
CA LEU A 40 -2.29 8.76 11.27
C LEU A 40 -2.94 7.39 11.07
N LYS A 41 -4.21 7.37 10.65
CA LYS A 41 -4.96 6.15 10.36
C LYS A 41 -4.40 5.41 9.15
N ALA A 42 -4.06 6.11 8.06
CA ALA A 42 -3.40 5.50 6.90
C ALA A 42 -2.06 4.85 7.29
N ASN A 43 -1.23 5.55 8.07
CA ASN A 43 0.03 5.01 8.56
C ASN A 43 -0.14 3.79 9.47
N GLN A 44 -1.15 3.80 10.34
CA GLN A 44 -1.49 2.62 11.17
C GLN A 44 -1.89 1.43 10.28
N ILE A 45 -2.77 1.64 9.31
CA ILE A 45 -3.21 0.58 8.39
C ILE A 45 -2.04 0.04 7.55
N ILE A 46 -1.16 0.90 7.05
CA ILE A 46 0.04 0.49 6.30
C ILE A 46 0.92 -0.41 7.16
N ARG A 47 1.12 -0.08 8.44
CA ARG A 47 1.87 -0.94 9.38
C ARG A 47 1.18 -2.27 9.60
N GLU A 48 -0.13 -2.28 9.81
CA GLU A 48 -0.91 -3.54 9.94
C GLU A 48 -0.76 -4.43 8.69
N LEU A 49 -0.77 -3.84 7.49
CA LEU A 49 -0.58 -4.57 6.23
C LEU A 49 0.85 -5.09 6.06
N ILE A 50 1.85 -4.35 6.53
CA ILE A 50 3.26 -4.78 6.56
C ILE A 50 3.44 -5.94 7.54
N ASP A 51 2.95 -5.79 8.77
CA ASP A 51 3.06 -6.81 9.82
C ASP A 51 2.34 -8.10 9.44
N ALA A 52 1.22 -7.99 8.72
CA ALA A 52 0.49 -9.13 8.18
C ALA A 52 1.10 -9.72 6.89
N GLY A 53 2.16 -9.11 6.34
CA GLY A 53 2.88 -9.58 5.15
C GLY A 53 2.10 -9.40 3.84
N TYR A 54 1.17 -8.44 3.77
CA TYR A 54 0.48 -8.09 2.52
C TYR A 54 1.23 -7.03 1.72
N VAL A 55 1.95 -6.15 2.42
CA VAL A 55 2.71 -5.04 1.84
C VAL A 55 4.16 -5.10 2.33
N GLU A 56 5.11 -4.76 1.47
CA GLU A 56 6.50 -4.51 1.84
C GLU A 56 6.87 -3.04 1.62
N MET A 57 7.73 -2.48 2.48
CA MET A 57 8.31 -1.15 2.29
C MET A 57 9.72 -1.29 1.73
N ILE A 58 9.99 -0.69 0.57
CA ILE A 58 11.34 -0.65 0.00
C ILE A 58 12.18 0.35 0.80
N ARG A 59 13.49 0.12 0.88
CA ARG A 59 14.57 0.84 1.62
C ARG A 59 14.48 2.38 1.76
N SER A 60 13.61 3.08 1.03
CA SER A 60 13.26 4.49 1.22
C SER A 60 11.80 4.64 1.67
N ARG A 61 11.55 5.39 2.76
CA ARG A 61 10.19 5.70 3.25
C ARG A 61 9.25 6.12 2.12
N GLY A 62 8.05 5.54 2.09
CA GLY A 62 6.99 5.92 1.14
C GLY A 62 7.01 5.17 -0.20
N ARG A 63 7.80 4.10 -0.34
CA ARG A 63 7.70 3.18 -1.47
C ARG A 63 7.19 1.83 -1.00
N TYR A 64 6.04 1.41 -1.51
CA TYR A 64 5.35 0.20 -1.08
C TYR A 64 5.20 -0.80 -2.23
N ILE A 65 5.29 -2.08 -1.92
CA ILE A 65 5.03 -3.18 -2.86
C ILE A 65 3.91 -4.05 -2.28
N VAL A 66 2.94 -4.42 -3.10
CA VAL A 66 2.00 -5.49 -2.76
C VAL A 66 2.69 -6.84 -3.00
N THR A 67 2.78 -7.64 -1.94
CA THR A 67 3.36 -8.98 -1.99
C THR A 67 2.46 -9.96 -2.74
N GLU A 68 2.98 -11.15 -3.07
CA GLU A 68 2.18 -12.29 -3.56
C GLU A 68 0.92 -12.53 -2.71
N LYS A 69 1.08 -12.51 -1.38
CA LYS A 69 -0.02 -12.69 -0.41
C LYS A 69 -1.08 -11.60 -0.55
N GLY A 70 -0.64 -10.36 -0.78
CA GLY A 70 -1.52 -9.23 -1.05
C GLY A 70 -2.29 -9.41 -2.36
N ASN A 71 -1.62 -9.84 -3.43
CA ASN A 71 -2.25 -10.09 -4.74
C ASN A 71 -3.32 -11.17 -4.67
N ILE A 72 -3.07 -12.28 -3.95
CA ILE A 72 -4.06 -13.34 -3.73
C ILE A 72 -5.33 -12.79 -3.08
N VAL A 73 -5.20 -11.90 -2.09
CA VAL A 73 -6.35 -11.28 -1.40
C VAL A 73 -7.07 -10.26 -2.28
N LEU A 74 -6.37 -9.66 -3.24
CA LEU A 74 -6.95 -8.77 -4.24
C LEU A 74 -7.59 -9.53 -5.41
N GLU A 75 -7.43 -10.85 -5.49
CA GLU A 75 -7.85 -11.71 -6.60
C GLU A 75 -7.19 -11.32 -7.94
N ILE A 76 -5.88 -11.05 -7.89
CA ILE A 76 -5.04 -10.60 -9.02
C ILE A 76 -3.93 -11.61 -9.28
#